data_AF-A0A2H1FHL1-F1
#
_entry.id   AF-A0A2H1FHL1-F1
#
_cell.length_a   1.000
_cell.length_b   1.000
_cell.length_c   1.000
_cell.angle_alpha   90.00
_cell.angle_beta   90.00
_cell.angle_gamma   90.00
#
_symmetry.space_group_name_H-M   'P 1'
#
loop_
_entity.id
_entity.type
_entity.pdbx_description
1 polymer ?
#
loop_
_entity_poly.entity_id
_entity_poly.type
_entity_poly.pdbx_seq_one_letter_code
_entity_poly.pdbx_strand_id
1 'polypeptide(L)' 'MWSVQPVDDTLDKKLKKFKSNQPLIKNYKLFIEELKTADDPRFLGELKHGRFQNCFGKHLTKSHSLIYYVDTQKQTV' A
#
# COMPACT_ATOMS: atom_id res chain seq x y z
N MET A 1 11.37 0.01 -11.33
CA MET A 1 11.03 0.51 -9.98
C MET A 1 9.66 1.15 -10.07
N TRP A 2 8.73 0.73 -9.21
CA TRP A 2 7.34 1.20 -9.26
C TRP A 2 7.21 2.60 -8.66
N SER A 3 6.32 3.42 -9.22
CA SER A 3 5.95 4.69 -8.62
C SER A 3 4.83 4.44 -7.62
N VAL A 4 5.08 4.76 -6.35
CA VAL A 4 4.08 4.60 -5.28
C VAL A 4 3.58 5.98 -4.90
N GLN A 5 2.27 6.20 -5.06
CA GLN A 5 1.61 7.46 -4.75
C GLN A 5 0.40 7.23 -3.83
N PRO A 6 0.11 8.17 -2.91
CA PRO A 6 -1.14 8.13 -2.16
C PRO A 6 -2.32 8.28 -3.13
N VAL A 7 -3.38 7.52 -2.89
CA VAL A 7 -4.63 7.61 -3.67
C VAL A 7 -5.37 8.92 -3.38
N ASP A 8 -5.21 9.46 -2.17
CA ASP A 8 -5.86 10.67 -1.71
C ASP A 8 -4.97 11.46 -0.73
N ASP A 9 -5.29 12.74 -0.53
CA ASP A 9 -4.57 13.63 0.41
C ASP A 9 -4.87 13.32 1.89
N THR A 10 -5.66 12.29 2.17
CA THR A 10 -6.00 11.89 3.54
C THR A 10 -4.98 10.94 4.14
N LEU A 11 -4.09 10.36 3.34
CA LEU A 11 -3.09 9.41 3.82
C LEU A 11 -2.17 10.06 4.87
N ASP A 12 -1.66 11.27 4.61
CA ASP A 12 -0.87 12.04 5.58
C ASP A 12 -1.64 12.33 6.86
N LYS A 13 -2.92 12.69 6.75
CA LYS A 13 -3.79 12.92 7.92
C LYS A 13 -3.97 11.64 8.74
N LYS A 14 -4.14 10.49 8.08
CA LYS A 14 -4.25 9.18 8.73
C LYS A 14 -2.94 8.79 9.41
N LEU A 15 -1.80 8.90 8.72
CA LEU A 15 -0.47 8.61 9.28
C LEU A 15 -0.16 9.50 10.50
N LYS A 16 -0.53 10.78 10.47
CA LYS A 16 -0.40 11.69 11.63
C LYS A 16 -1.21 11.22 12.85
N LYS A 17 -2.41 10.65 12.65
CA LYS A 17 -3.20 10.06 13.76
C LYS A 17 -2.50 8.85 14.37
N PHE A 18 -1.75 8.11 13.58
CA PHE A 18 -0.99 6.94 14.04
C PHE A 18 0.43 7.26 14.49
N LYS A 19 0.82 8.54 14.66
CA LYS A 19 2.19 8.96 15.04
C LYS A 19 2.75 8.24 16.27
N SER A 20 1.88 7.86 17.22
CA SER A 20 2.26 7.15 18.44
C SER A 20 2.42 5.64 18.24
N ASN A 21 1.91 5.09 17.14
CA ASN A 21 2.02 3.68 16.77
C ASN A 21 3.27 3.44 15.90
N GLN A 22 4.43 3.47 16.55
CA GLN A 22 5.73 3.29 15.88
C GLN A 22 5.84 2.01 15.05
N PRO A 23 5.32 0.84 15.49
CA PRO A 23 5.34 -0.39 14.68
C PRO A 23 4.60 -0.23 13.36
N LEU A 24 3.42 0.41 13.36
CA LEU A 24 2.64 0.62 12.14
C LEU A 24 3.39 1.52 11.16
N ILE A 25 3.99 2.61 11.63
CA ILE A 25 4.74 3.55 10.78
C ILE A 25 5.97 2.87 10.19
N LYS A 26 6.69 2.07 10.99
CA LYS A 26 7.86 1.32 10.53
C LYS A 26 7.46 0.31 9.44
N ASN A 27 6.43 -0.51 9.70
CA ASN A 27 5.97 -1.52 8.75
C ASN A 27 5.39 -0.88 7.48
N TYR A 28 4.70 0.26 7.61
CA TYR A 28 4.26 1.05 6.46
C TYR A 28 5.45 1.47 5.59
N LYS A 29 6.48 2.12 6.16
CA LYS A 29 7.65 2.58 5.39
C LYS A 29 8.38 1.41 4.72
N LEU A 30 8.59 0.30 5.44
CA LEU A 30 9.22 -0.90 4.88
C LEU A 30 8.41 -1.44 3.71
N PHE A 31 7.10 -1.53 3.85
CA PHE A 31 6.24 -2.05 2.80
C PHE A 31 6.18 -1.13 1.56
N ILE A 32 6.22 0.20 1.74
CA ILE A 32 6.33 1.14 0.62
C ILE A 32 7.62 0.93 -0.17
N GLU A 33 8.75 0.68 0.51
CA GLU A 33 10.01 0.38 -0.17
C GLU A 33 9.94 -0.97 -0.90
N GLU A 34 9.33 -1.99 -0.29
CA GLU A 34 9.09 -3.30 -0.92
C GLU A 34 8.22 -3.18 -2.18
N LEU A 35 7.15 -2.39 -2.14
CA LEU A 35 6.31 -2.12 -3.32
C LEU A 35 7.10 -1.46 -4.46
N LYS A 36 8.07 -0.59 -4.17
CA LYS A 36 8.88 0.09 -5.19
C LYS A 36 9.87 -0.86 -5.86
N THR A 37 10.44 -1.79 -5.10
CA THR A 37 11.54 -2.66 -5.52
C THR A 37 11.10 -4.03 -5.99
N ALA A 38 9.86 -4.46 -5.68
CA ALA A 38 9.33 -5.73 -6.14
C ALA A 38 9.22 -5.81 -7.67
N ASP A 39 9.44 -7.02 -8.18
CA ASP A 39 9.26 -7.35 -9.60
C ASP A 39 7.79 -7.13 -10.02
N ASP A 40 6.88 -7.77 -9.28
CA ASP A 40 5.44 -7.56 -9.42
C ASP A 40 4.77 -7.36 -8.03
N PRO A 41 4.33 -6.13 -7.72
CA PRO A 41 3.71 -5.77 -6.44
C PRO A 41 2.42 -6.54 -6.16
N ARG A 42 1.78 -7.14 -7.18
CA ARG A 42 0.54 -7.92 -7.00
C ARG A 42 0.75 -9.16 -6.14
N PHE A 43 1.98 -9.68 -6.07
CA PHE A 43 2.31 -10.84 -5.22
C PHE A 43 2.58 -10.47 -3.75
N LEU A 44 2.67 -9.18 -3.41
CA LEU A 44 3.01 -8.74 -2.05
C LEU A 44 1.79 -8.67 -1.12
N GLY A 45 0.57 -8.77 -1.66
CA GLY A 45 -0.67 -8.67 -0.91
C GLY A 45 -1.74 -9.63 -1.39
N GLU A 46 -2.86 -9.65 -0.69
CA GLU A 46 -4.01 -10.49 -1.03
C GLU A 46 -5.01 -9.68 -1.84
N LEU A 47 -5.50 -10.27 -2.93
CA LEU A 47 -6.58 -9.68 -3.72
C LEU A 47 -7.84 -9.52 -2.85
N LYS A 48 -8.44 -8.32 -2.89
CA LYS A 48 -9.64 -8.01 -2.12
C LYS A 48 -10.89 -8.10 -2.99
N HIS A 49 -12.01 -8.33 -2.31
CA HIS A 49 -13.34 -8.48 -2.90
C HIS A 49 -14.28 -7.33 -2.49
N GLY A 50 -15.44 -7.24 -3.13
CA GLY A 50 -16.47 -6.25 -2.79
C GLY A 50 -16.03 -4.83 -3.13
N ARG A 51 -16.18 -3.89 -2.17
CA ARG A 51 -15.87 -2.46 -2.37
C ARG A 51 -14.42 -2.20 -2.81
N PHE A 52 -13.49 -3.10 -2.48
CA PHE A 52 -12.08 -3.01 -2.85
C PHE A 52 -11.70 -4.04 -3.93
N GLN A 53 -12.64 -4.40 -4.80
CA GLN A 53 -12.35 -5.26 -5.95
C GLN A 53 -11.20 -4.66 -6.79
N ASN A 54 -10.31 -5.53 -7.27
CA ASN A 54 -9.08 -5.18 -7.99
C ASN A 54 -8.01 -4.43 -7.17
N CYS A 55 -8.20 -4.31 -5.86
CA CYS A 55 -7.16 -3.86 -4.94
C CYS A 55 -6.53 -5.04 -4.22
N PHE A 56 -5.32 -4.82 -3.71
CA PHE A 56 -4.55 -5.74 -2.88
C PHE A 56 -4.48 -5.19 -1.47
N GLY A 57 -4.55 -6.07 -0.48
CA GLY A 57 -4.39 -5.71 0.92
C GLY A 57 -3.24 -6.44 1.58
N LYS A 58 -2.46 -5.72 2.36
CA LYS A 58 -1.39 -6.27 3.21
C LYS A 58 -1.59 -5.85 4.65
N HIS A 59 -1.57 -6.81 5.56
CA HIS A 59 -1.53 -6.52 6.98
C HIS A 59 -0.18 -5.88 7.35
N LEU A 60 -0.22 -4.64 7.83
CA LEU A 60 0.95 -3.97 8.41
C LEU A 60 1.08 -4.31 9.90
N THR A 61 -0.05 -4.47 10.58
CA THR A 61 -0.13 -5.04 11.93
C THR A 61 -1.38 -5.92 12.03
N LYS A 62 -1.60 -6.57 13.19
CA LYS A 62 -2.80 -7.39 13.44
C LYS A 62 -4.11 -6.62 13.23
N SER A 63 -4.12 -5.31 13.47
CA SER A 63 -5.33 -4.48 13.42
C SER A 63 -5.37 -3.52 12.23
N HIS A 64 -4.29 -3.43 11.44
CA HIS A 64 -4.19 -2.43 10.38
C HIS A 64 -3.68 -3.07 9.09
N SER A 65 -4.39 -2.80 8.01
CA SER A 65 -4.01 -3.22 6.66
C SER A 65 -3.83 -2.01 5.76
N LEU A 66 -2.84 -2.08 4.88
CA LEU A 66 -2.71 -1.16 3.76
C LEU A 66 -3.45 -1.75 2.56
N ILE A 67 -4.29 -0.94 1.92
CA ILE A 67 -4.93 -1.28 0.65
C ILE A 67 -4.23 -0.46 -0.45
N TYR A 68 -3.88 -1.13 -1.54
CA TYR A 68 -3.24 -0.52 -2.70
C TYR A 68 -3.79 -1.16 -3.98
N TYR A 69 -3.67 -0.49 -5.11
CA TYR A 69 -3.92 -1.08 -6.43
C TYR A 69 -2.66 -0.94 -7.26
N VAL A 70 -2.49 -1.84 -8.23
CA VAL A 70 -1.35 -1.83 -9.14
C VAL A 70 -1.85 -1.39 -10.49
N ASP A 71 -1.40 -0.24 -10.96
CA ASP A 71 -1.71 0.26 -12.29
C ASP A 71 -0.53 -0.01 -13.23
N THR A 72 -0.74 -0.87 -14.22
CA THR A 72 0.25 -1.20 -15.25
C THR A 72 0.02 -0.41 -16.55
N GLN A 73 -0.91 0.55 -16.60
CA GLN A 73 -1.25 1.28 -17.82
C GLN A 73 -0.19 2.28 -18.32
N LYS A 74 1.03 2.25 -17.80
CA LYS A 74 2.19 2.97 -18.38
C LYS A 74 3.07 2.05 -19.23
N GLN A 75 2.48 1.45 -20.26
CA GLN A 75 3.24 0.99 -21.43
C GLN A 75 2.29 0.88 -22.64
N THR A 76 1.77 2.02 -23.07
CA THR A 76 1.34 2.22 -24.46
C THR A 76 2.34 3.19 -25.07
N VAL A 77 3.35 2.61 -25.73
CA VAL A 77 4.11 3.29 -26.80
C VAL A 77 3.74 2.56 -28.08
#